data_AF-X1H8C7-F1
#
_entry.id   AF-X1H8C7-F1
#
_cell.length_a   1.000
_cell.length_b   1.000
_cell.length_c   1.000
_cell.angle_alpha   90.00
_cell.angle_beta   90.00
_cell.angle_gamma   90.00
#
_symmetry.space_group_name_H-M   'P 1'
#
loop_
_entity.id
_entity.type
_entity.pdbx_description
1 polymer ?
#
loop_
_entity_poly.entity_id
_entity_poly.type
_entity_poly.pdbx_seq_one_letter_code
_entity_poly.pdbx_strand_id
1 'polypeptide(L)' 'MHSVALLTASYAKDIERFSLLSESIDTWLTGYTRHYVLVNDEDVPLFARFASDKRVIVPASRYLPKWLWALPPALQ' A
#
# COMPACT_ATOMS: atom_id res chain seq x y z
N MET A 1 21.64 -14.06 -5.14
CA MET A 1 20.92 -12.93 -5.75
C MET A 1 20.12 -12.25 -4.65
N HIS A 2 20.25 -10.93 -4.47
CA HIS A 2 19.48 -10.19 -3.46
C HIS A 2 18.13 -9.79 -4.05
N SER A 3 17.05 -10.08 -3.33
CA SER A 3 15.69 -9.69 -3.69
C SER A 3 15.39 -8.32 -3.09
N VAL A 4 14.86 -7.39 -3.89
CA VAL A 4 14.44 -6.06 -3.42
C VAL A 4 12.91 -6.02 -3.41
N ALA A 5 12.34 -5.62 -2.28
CA ALA A 5 10.92 -5.34 -2.14
C ALA A 5 10.71 -3.85 -1.86
N LEU A 6 9.63 -3.30 -2.41
CA LEU A 6 9.19 -1.94 -2.14
C LEU A 6 8.08 -1.98 -1.10
N LEU A 7 8.12 -1.03 -0.16
CA LEU A 7 7.05 -0.81 0.81
C LEU A 7 6.60 0.64 0.69
N THR A 8 5.30 0.85 0.47
CA THR A 8 4.68 2.17 0.47
C THR A 8 3.53 2.15 1.46
N ALA A 9 3.56 3.06 2.43
CA ALA A 9 2.40 3.36 3.26
C ALA A 9 1.56 4.45 2.56
N SER A 10 0.25 4.24 2.46
CA SER A 10 -0.69 5.14 1.78
C SER A 10 -2.06 5.07 2.46
N TYR A 11 -2.97 5.99 2.17
CA TYR A 11 -4.30 6.07 2.77
C TYR A 11 -5.27 6.85 1.87
N ALA A 12 -6.57 6.86 2.16
CA ALA A 12 -7.57 7.45 1.26
C ALA A 12 -7.27 8.89 0.79
N LYS A 13 -6.71 9.77 1.64
CA LYS A 13 -6.48 11.18 1.27
C LYS A 13 -5.29 11.38 0.32
N ASP A 14 -4.46 10.36 0.08
CA ASP A 14 -3.33 10.45 -0.85
C ASP A 14 -3.50 9.61 -2.13
N ILE A 15 -4.71 9.13 -2.39
CA ILE A 15 -5.02 8.20 -3.48
C ILE A 15 -4.57 8.67 -4.87
N GLU A 16 -4.66 9.97 -5.15
CA GLU A 16 -4.21 10.54 -6.43
C GLU A 16 -2.68 10.50 -6.57
N ARG A 17 -1.96 10.79 -5.47
CA ARG A 17 -0.49 10.69 -5.44
C ARG A 17 -0.06 9.24 -5.56
N PHE A 18 -0.77 8.34 -4.89
CA PHE A 18 -0.52 6.92 -5.02
C PHE A 18 -0.74 6.42 -6.44
N SER A 19 -1.79 6.89 -7.13
CA SER A 19 -2.04 6.54 -8.53
C SER A 19 -0.85 6.88 -9.43
N LEU A 20 -0.30 8.10 -9.30
CA LEU A 20 0.88 8.53 -10.05
C LEU A 20 2.13 7.69 -9.70
N LEU A 21 2.34 7.40 -8.41
CA LEU A 21 3.44 6.55 -7.96
C LEU A 21 3.32 5.14 -8.55
N SER A 22 2.13 4.54 -8.50
CA SER A 22 1.89 3.20 -9.03
C SER A 22 2.20 3.12 -10.52
N GLU A 23 1.70 4.07 -11.30
CA GLU A 23 1.93 4.13 -12.74
C GLU A 23 3.42 4.32 -13.07
N SER A 24 4.12 5.18 -12.33
CA SER A 24 5.55 5.40 -12.50
C SER A 24 6.38 4.15 -12.20
N ILE A 25 6.04 3.43 -11.11
CA ILE A 25 6.70 2.16 -10.76
C ILE A 25 6.47 1.11 -11.86
N ASP A 26 5.24 0.99 -12.36
CA ASP A 26 4.90 -0.02 -13.37
C ASP A 26 5.57 0.28 -14.72
N THR A 27 5.76 1.55 -15.04
CA THR A 27 6.35 1.99 -16.31
C THR A 27 7.88 1.96 -16.30
N TRP A 28 8.51 2.41 -15.22
CA TRP A 28 9.93 2.76 -15.24
C TRP A 28 10.81 1.88 -14.34
N LEU A 29 10.28 1.31 -13.26
CA LEU A 29 11.10 0.65 -12.27
C LEU A 29 11.33 -0.83 -12.60
N THR A 30 12.60 -1.26 -12.55
CA THR A 30 13.00 -2.65 -12.80
C THR A 30 13.80 -3.21 -11.61
N GLY A 31 14.03 -4.52 -11.59
CA GLY A 31 14.87 -5.18 -10.58
C GLY A 31 14.23 -5.43 -9.21
N TYR A 32 12.97 -4.99 -8.99
CA TYR A 32 12.22 -5.31 -7.79
C TYR A 32 11.35 -6.57 -7.96
N THR A 33 11.13 -7.28 -6.86
CA THR A 33 10.39 -8.55 -6.84
C THR A 33 8.93 -8.36 -6.42
N ARG A 34 8.67 -7.40 -5.51
CA ARG A 34 7.32 -7.13 -5.00
C ARG A 34 7.17 -5.67 -4.55
N HIS A 35 5.98 -5.12 -4.72
CA HIS A 35 5.58 -3.83 -4.15
C HIS A 35 4.43 -4.06 -3.18
N TYR A 36 4.70 -3.89 -1.89
CA TYR A 36 3.70 -3.98 -0.83
C TYR A 36 3.17 -2.58 -0.54
N VAL A 37 1.84 -2.44 -0.60
CA VAL A 37 1.15 -1.20 -0.30
C VAL A 37 0.41 -1.40 1.01
N LEU A 38 0.93 -0.81 2.07
CA LEU A 38 0.32 -0.86 3.39
C LEU A 38 -0.73 0.25 3.49
N VAL A 39 -1.97 -0.13 3.75
CA VAL A 39 -3.10 0.80 3.88
C VAL A 39 -3.91 0.48 5.13
N ASN A 40 -4.70 1.45 5.61
CA ASN A 40 -5.70 1.18 6.62
C ASN A 40 -6.68 0.12 6.13
N ASP A 41 -7.23 -0.67 7.06
CA ASP A 41 -8.15 -1.75 6.74
C ASP A 41 -9.38 -1.27 5.96
N GLU A 42 -9.94 -0.11 6.32
CA GLU A 42 -11.06 0.49 5.59
C GLU A 42 -10.73 0.92 4.16
N ASP A 43 -9.45 1.16 3.86
CA ASP A 43 -8.98 1.66 2.57
C ASP A 43 -8.64 0.53 1.59
N VAL A 44 -8.56 -0.72 2.06
CA VAL A 44 -8.25 -1.88 1.18
C VAL A 44 -9.16 -1.94 -0.04
N PRO A 45 -10.50 -1.80 0.06
CA PRO A 45 -11.38 -1.79 -1.12
C PRO A 45 -11.07 -0.65 -2.10
N LEU A 46 -10.71 0.54 -1.60
CA LEU A 46 -10.35 1.70 -2.42
C LEU A 46 -9.04 1.48 -3.20
N PHE A 47 -8.08 0.81 -2.57
CA PHE A 47 -6.77 0.53 -3.15
C PHE A 47 -6.72 -0.75 -4.00
N ALA A 48 -7.72 -1.63 -3.89
CA ALA A 48 -7.78 -2.90 -4.62
C ALA A 48 -7.58 -2.73 -6.14
N ARG A 49 -8.04 -1.61 -6.71
CA ARG A 49 -7.87 -1.26 -8.13
C ARG A 49 -6.41 -1.10 -8.59
N PHE A 50 -5.46 -0.90 -7.68
CA PHE A 50 -4.04 -0.76 -8.01
C PHE A 50 -3.26 -2.07 -7.90
N ALA A 51 -3.91 -3.17 -7.49
CA ALA A 51 -3.27 -4.47 -7.42
C ALA A 51 -2.79 -4.93 -8.81
N SER A 52 -1.66 -5.62 -8.84
CA SER A 52 -1.06 -6.18 -10.06
C SER A 52 -0.30 -7.45 -9.73
N ASP A 53 0.29 -8.11 -10.73
CA ASP A 53 1.11 -9.31 -10.52
C ASP A 53 2.25 -9.10 -9.51
N LYS A 54 2.78 -7.87 -9.45
CA LYS A 54 3.87 -7.48 -8.55
C LYS A 54 3.42 -6.62 -7.36
N ARG A 55 2.22 -6.01 -7.40
CA ARG A 55 1.71 -5.12 -6.35
C ARG A 55 0.65 -5.79 -5.50
N VAL A 56 0.88 -5.81 -4.19
CA VAL A 56 -0.03 -6.39 -3.20
C VAL A 56 -0.48 -5.32 -2.24
N ILE A 57 -1.80 -5.14 -2.13
CA ILE A 57 -2.41 -4.29 -1.10
C ILE A 57 -2.48 -5.08 0.20
N VAL A 58 -2.00 -4.51 1.28
CA VAL A 58 -1.89 -5.16 2.59
C VAL A 58 -2.59 -4.30 3.64
N PRO A 59 -3.58 -4.86 4.38
CA PRO A 59 -4.19 -4.16 5.50
C PRO A 59 -3.19 -3.98 6.64
N ALA A 60 -3.22 -2.83 7.30
CA ALA A 60 -2.39 -2.52 8.45
C ALA A 60 -2.56 -3.54 9.60
N SER A 61 -3.78 -4.03 9.81
CA SER A 61 -4.09 -5.06 10.83
C SER A 61 -3.33 -6.38 10.65
N ARG A 62 -2.78 -6.65 9.46
CA ARG A 62 -1.94 -7.84 9.23
C ARG A 62 -0.65 -7.80 10.06
N TYR A 63 -0.15 -6.60 10.37
CA TYR A 63 1.11 -6.40 11.08
C TYR A 63 0.94 -5.74 12.44
N LEU A 64 -0.15 -4.99 12.64
CA LEU A 64 -0.42 -4.38 13.93
C LEU A 64 -1.02 -5.40 14.91
N PRO A 65 -0.56 -5.40 16.17
CA PRO A 65 -1.22 -6.18 17.21
C PRO A 65 -2.68 -5.76 17.35
N LYS A 66 -3.58 -6.71 17.64
CA LYS A 66 -5.02 -6.44 17.79
C LYS A 66 -5.39 -5.41 18.87
N TRP A 67 -4.46 -5.09 19.77
CA TRP A 67 -4.65 -4.07 20.80
C TRP A 67 -4.33 -2.65 20.30
N LEU A 68 -3.63 -2.52 19.18
CA LEU A 68 -3.21 -1.24 18.60
C LEU A 68 -4.19 -0.86 17.49
N TRP A 69 -5.17 -0.05 17.86
CA TRP A 69 -6.19 0.44 16.94
C TRP A 69 -5.71 1.71 16.24
N ALA A 70 -5.91 1.80 14.93
CA ALA A 70 -5.80 3.07 14.23
C ALA A 70 -6.83 4.04 14.84
N LEU A 71 -6.41 5.29 15.10
CA LEU A 71 -7.32 6.30 15.62
C LEU A 71 -8.45 6.52 14.59
N PRO A 72 -9.72 6.51 15.02
CA PRO A 72 -10.83 6.87 14.15
C PRO A 72 -10.55 8.20 13.42
N PRO A 73 -11.01 8.38 12.17
CA PRO A 73 -10.79 9.63 11.43
C PRO A 73 -11.27 10.90 12.14
N ALA A 74 -12.24 10.78 13.06
CA ALA A 74 -12.70 11.88 13.90
C ALA A 74 -11.65 12.35 14.96
N LEU A 75 -10.58 11.58 15.15
CA LEU A 75 -9.53 11.77 16.15
C LEU A 75 -8.12 11.93 15.54
N GLN A 76 -8.01 12.01 14.20
CA GLN A 76 -6.76 12.28 13.46
C GLN A 76 -6.69 13.73 12.99
#